data_AF-A0A8B6EHC0-F1
#
_entry.id   AF-A0A8B6EHC0-F1
#
_cell.length_a   1.000
_cell.length_b   1.000
_cell.length_c   1.000
_cell.angle_alpha   90.00
_cell.angle_beta   90.00
_cell.angle_gamma   90.00
#
_symmetry.space_group_name_H-M   'P 1'
#
loop_
_entity.id
_entity.type
_entity.pdbx_description
1 polymer ?
#
loop_
_entity_poly.entity_id
_entity_poly.type
_entity_poly.pdbx_seq_one_letter_code
_entity_poly.pdbx_strand_id
1 'polypeptide(L)' 'MSRSTRMSLHRDEQYVGPYKLEKTLGKGQTGLVKLGVHCVSGKRVAIKIVNREKLSESVLMK' A
#
# COMPACT_ATOMS: atom_id res chain seq x y z
N MET A 1 -26.94 24.31 0.99
CA MET A 1 -25.50 23.93 1.06
C MET A 1 -25.36 22.42 1.26
N SER A 2 -25.89 21.61 0.34
CA SER A 2 -25.78 20.15 0.45
C SER A 2 -24.47 19.72 -0.22
N ARG A 3 -23.49 19.33 0.60
CA ARG A 3 -22.19 18.83 0.13
C ARG A 3 -22.41 17.52 -0.62
N SER A 4 -22.33 17.64 -1.95
CA SER A 4 -22.08 16.60 -2.96
C SER A 4 -21.83 15.19 -2.42
N THR A 5 -22.77 14.29 -2.72
CA THR A 5 -22.65 12.84 -2.63
C THR A 5 -21.43 12.39 -3.43
N ARG A 6 -20.29 12.15 -2.76
CA ARG A 6 -19.15 11.48 -3.41
C ARG A 6 -19.61 10.09 -3.78
N MET A 7 -19.68 9.81 -5.09
CA MET A 7 -19.79 8.46 -5.60
C MET A 7 -18.73 7.58 -4.93
N SER A 8 -19.17 6.64 -4.09
CA SER A 8 -18.33 5.57 -3.60
C SER A 8 -18.07 4.61 -4.77
N LEU A 9 -17.12 4.97 -5.62
CA LEU A 9 -16.32 3.96 -6.31
C LEU A 9 -15.70 3.13 -5.18
N HIS A 10 -16.24 1.94 -4.94
CA HIS A 10 -15.74 0.99 -3.96
C HIS A 10 -14.24 0.79 -4.21
N ARG A 11 -13.41 1.58 -3.54
CA ARG A 11 -12.02 1.24 -3.34
C ARG A 11 -12.08 0.25 -2.21
N ASP A 12 -12.18 -1.03 -2.54
CA ASP A 12 -12.02 -2.10 -1.56
C ASP A 12 -10.81 -1.75 -0.71
N GLU A 13 -11.06 -1.58 0.59
CA GLU A 13 -10.02 -1.24 1.53
C GLU A 13 -9.06 -2.44 1.58
N GLN A 14 -7.85 -2.24 1.08
CA GLN A 14 -6.84 -3.30 1.07
C GLN A 14 -6.08 -3.29 2.39
N TYR A 15 -5.85 -4.48 2.94
CA TYR A 15 -5.13 -4.66 4.20
C TYR A 15 -3.95 -5.62 4.02
N VAL A 16 -2.89 -5.38 4.80
CA VAL A 16 -1.77 -6.32 4.97
C VAL A 16 -1.44 -6.38 6.46
N GLY A 17 -1.77 -7.49 7.10
CA GLY A 17 -1.72 -7.59 8.56
C GLY A 17 -2.50 -6.45 9.22
N PRO A 18 -1.97 -5.78 10.27
CA PRO A 18 -2.68 -4.73 10.99
C PRO A 18 -2.60 -3.34 10.32
N TYR A 19 -2.33 -3.29 9.01
CA TYR A 19 -2.18 -2.03 8.27
C TYR A 19 -3.17 -1.93 7.13
N LYS A 20 -3.88 -0.80 7.07
CA LYS A 20 -4.68 -0.38 5.93
C LYS A 20 -3.79 0.23 4.87
N LEU A 21 -3.87 -0.23 3.63
CA LEU A 21 -3.16 0.32 2.48
C LEU A 21 -3.94 1.51 1.90
N GLU A 22 -3.25 2.63 1.75
CA GLU A 22 -3.79 3.84 1.14
C GLU A 22 -3.14 4.12 -0.22
N LYS A 23 -2.91 5.40 -0.53
CA LYS A 23 -2.33 5.86 -1.79
C LYS A 23 -0.91 5.34 -2.00
N THR A 24 -0.56 5.13 -3.26
CA THR A 24 0.81 4.89 -3.69
C THR A 24 1.68 6.11 -3.40
N LEU A 25 2.84 5.88 -2.78
CA LEU A 25 3.88 6.88 -2.55
C LEU A 25 4.94 6.84 -3.65
N GLY A 26 5.21 5.67 -4.24
CA GLY A 26 6.18 5.55 -5.32
C GLY A 26 6.12 4.21 -6.05
N LYS A 27 6.61 4.18 -7.29
CA LYS A 27 6.84 2.98 -8.10
C LYS A 27 8.31 3.00 -8.53
N GLY A 28 9.01 1.89 -8.36
CA GLY A 28 10.40 1.76 -8.77
C GLY A 28 10.74 0.34 -9.23
N GLN A 29 12.00 0.13 -9.60
CA GLN A 29 12.50 -1.15 -10.10
C GLN A 29 12.23 -2.30 -9.13
N THR A 30 12.44 -2.06 -7.83
CA THR A 30 12.30 -3.08 -6.78
C THR A 30 10.87 -3.21 -6.22
N GLY A 31 9.90 -2.50 -6.79
CA GLY A 31 8.48 -2.67 -6.42
C GLY A 31 7.68 -1.38 -6.26
N LEU A 32 6.54 -1.53 -5.59
CA LEU A 32 5.56 -0.48 -5.32
C LEU A 32 5.66 -0.07 -3.85
N VAL A 33 5.61 1.23 -3.55
CA VAL A 33 5.51 1.74 -2.18
C VAL A 33 4.14 2.38 -1.99
N LYS A 34 3.38 1.93 -0.98
CA LYS A 34 2.12 2.53 -0.55
C LYS A 34 2.25 3.13 0.84
N LEU A 35 1.44 4.14 1.13
CA LEU A 35 1.20 4.59 2.49
C LEU A 35 0.37 3.53 3.21
N GLY A 36 0.80 3.12 4.39
CA GLY A 36 0.05 2.27 5.31
C GLY A 36 -0.32 3.03 6.58
N VAL A 37 -1.47 2.72 7.15
CA VAL A 37 -1.89 3.23 8.47
C VAL A 37 -2.15 2.04 9.40
N HIS A 38 -1.46 1.98 10.53
CA HIS A 38 -1.69 0.94 11.54
C HIS A 38 -3.10 1.10 12.14
N CYS A 39 -3.92 0.05 12.07
CA CYS A 39 -5.35 0.14 12.39
C CYS A 39 -5.63 0.56 13.84
N VAL A 40 -4.76 0.20 14.78
CA VAL A 40 -4.96 0.51 16.21
C VAL A 40 -4.35 1.85 16.60
N SER A 41 -3.09 2.09 16.22
CA SER A 41 -2.36 3.28 16.68
C SER A 41 -2.45 4.49 15.75
N GLY A 42 -2.99 4.33 14.54
CA GLY A 42 -3.01 5.38 13.51
C GLY A 42 -1.64 5.76 12.95
N LYS A 43 -0.55 5.06 13.35
CA LYS A 43 0.80 5.35 12.89
C LYS A 43 0.90 5.14 11.38
N ARG A 44 1.43 6.16 10.68
CA ARG A 44 1.66 6.16 9.24
C ARG A 44 3.02 5.55 8.93
N VAL A 45 3.06 4.64 7.95
CA VAL A 45 4.26 3.91 7.53
C VAL A 45 4.33 3.83 6.00
N ALA A 46 5.52 3.61 5.46
CA ALA A 46 5.69 3.23 4.05
C ALA A 46 5.75 1.70 3.94
N ILE A 47 4.87 1.11 3.13
CA ILE A 47 4.83 -0.33 2.87
C ILE A 47 5.37 -0.58 1.47
N LYS A 48 6.52 -1.26 1.39
CA LYS A 48 7.13 -1.70 0.12
C LYS A 48 6.59 -3.07 -0.27
N ILE A 49 5.93 -3.14 -1.41
CA ILE A 49 5.30 -4.32 -1.99
C ILE A 49 6.19 -4.76 -3.16
N VAL A 50 6.79 -5.94 -3.04
CA VAL A 50 7.68 -6.52 -4.05
C VAL A 50 6.97 -7.67 -4.75
N ASN A 51 6.99 -7.70 -6.09
CA ASN A 51 6.52 -8.88 -6.82
C ASN A 51 7.57 -10.00 -6.66
N ARG A 52 7.17 -11.13 -6.07
CA ARG A 52 8.01 -12.32 -5.88
C ARG A 52 8.58 -12.86 -7.19
N GLU A 53 7.83 -12.77 -8.28
CA GLU A 53 8.28 -13.23 -9.60
C GLU A 53 9.42 -12.37 -10.17
N LYS A 54 9.54 -11.12 -9.73
CA LYS A 54 10.58 -10.17 -10.18
C LYS A 54 11.83 -10.20 -9.30
N LEU A 55 11.83 -11.02 -8.26
CA LEU A 55 13.01 -11.26 -7.41
C LEU A 55 13.79 -12.43 -8.00
N SER A 56 14.96 -12.17 -8.58
CA SER A 56 15.91 -13.23 -8.96
C SER A 56 16.64 -13.76 -7.72
N GLU A 57 17.09 -15.02 -7.76
CA GLU A 57 17.88 -15.63 -6.67
C GLU A 57 19.12 -14.80 -6.30
N SER A 58 19.76 -14.18 -7.30
CA SER A 58 20.94 -13.31 -7.13
C SER A 58 20.69 -12.01 -6.34
N VAL A 59 19.42 -11.62 -6.16
CA VAL A 59 18.99 -10.50 -5.31
C VAL A 59 18.60 -11.00 -3.92
N LEU A 60 18.13 -12.24 -3.81
CA LEU A 60 17.71 -12.87 -2.54
C LEU A 60 18.90 -13.40 -1.71
N MET A 61 19.99 -13.78 -2.37
CA MET A 61 21.19 -14.36 -1.74
C MET A 61 22.31 -13.33 -1.43
N LYS A 62 21.99 -12.03 -1.35
CA LYS A 62 22.91 -11.00 -0.83
C LYS A 62 22.62 -10.74 0.64
#